data_AF-A0A915U2G4-F1
#
_entry.id   AF-A0A915U2G4-F1
#
_cell.length_a   1.000
_cell.length_b   1.000
_cell.length_c   1.000
_cell.angle_alpha   90.00
_cell.angle_beta   90.00
_cell.angle_gamma   90.00
#
_symmetry.space_group_name_H-M   'P 1'
#
loop_
_entity.id
_entity.type
_entity.pdbx_description
1 polymer ?
#
loop_
_entity_poly.entity_id
_entity_poly.type
_entity_poly.pdbx_seq_one_letter_code
_entity_poly.pdbx_strand_id
1 'polypeptide(L)'
;MKKKIITNGFTWIPMDKRVDRFGLPLPPRKPEKRKPLLWLARDGNELFLVNNSGEIINLIISNTGGFTTADNDYLTVSEGNGYEYNNVLPGDAVKVDEYDGFYDLDYVLQITIMLQSTKLGSIEIIPPAEKGGVGETVLLWDTMESGKNVTIKNWKKS
;
A
#
# COMPACT_ATOMS: atom_id res chain seq x y z
N MET A 1 -2.17 18.53 -0.21
CA MET A 1 -1.46 17.24 -0.41
C MET A 1 -0.23 17.47 -1.28
N LYS A 2 0.94 17.00 -0.84
CA LYS A 2 2.21 17.15 -1.58
C LYS A 2 2.63 15.78 -2.13
N LYS A 3 2.81 15.68 -3.44
CA LYS A 3 3.38 14.47 -4.08
C LYS A 3 4.81 14.26 -3.59
N LYS A 4 5.20 13.00 -3.35
CA LYS A 4 6.55 12.63 -2.91
C LYS A 4 6.93 11.31 -3.56
N ILE A 5 8.16 11.24 -4.06
CA ILE A 5 8.77 10.06 -4.66
C ILE A 5 10.10 9.83 -3.95
N ILE A 6 10.35 8.59 -3.53
CA ILE A 6 11.59 8.16 -2.89
C ILE A 6 12.17 7.00 -3.70
N THR A 7 13.33 7.21 -4.30
CA THR A 7 14.01 6.17 -5.07
C THR A 7 14.85 5.28 -4.16
N ASN A 8 14.64 3.96 -4.21
CA ASN A 8 15.35 2.95 -3.42
C ASN A 8 15.34 3.20 -1.90
N GLY A 9 14.30 3.88 -1.38
CA GLY A 9 14.21 4.24 0.03
C GLY A 9 13.76 3.11 0.96
N PHE A 10 13.18 2.04 0.41
CA PHE A 10 12.58 0.97 1.20
C PHE A 10 13.18 -0.39 0.84
N THR A 11 13.52 -1.18 1.86
CA THR A 11 14.02 -2.55 1.71
C THR A 11 13.03 -3.53 2.31
N TRP A 12 12.56 -4.48 1.50
CA TRP A 12 11.72 -5.55 2.01
C TRP A 12 12.54 -6.54 2.85
N ILE A 13 12.12 -6.73 4.10
CA ILE A 13 12.65 -7.76 5.00
C ILE A 13 11.58 -8.85 5.15
N PRO A 14 11.84 -10.09 4.72
CA PRO A 14 10.93 -11.22 4.93
C PRO A 14 10.57 -11.42 6.41
N MET A 15 9.32 -11.79 6.69
CA MET A 15 8.79 -11.90 8.06
C MET A 15 9.53 -12.89 8.96
N ASP A 16 10.17 -13.90 8.38
CA ASP A 16 11.02 -14.88 9.07
C ASP A 16 12.40 -14.33 9.44
N LYS A 17 12.83 -13.24 8.79
CA LYS A 17 14.11 -12.55 9.07
C LYS A 17 13.92 -11.29 9.92
N ARG A 18 12.67 -10.94 10.27
CA ARG A 18 12.37 -9.78 11.10
C ARG A 18 12.66 -10.06 12.56
N VAL A 19 13.16 -9.03 13.22
CA VAL A 19 13.32 -8.97 14.67
C VAL A 19 12.18 -8.18 15.28
N ASP A 20 11.97 -8.35 16.59
CA ASP A 20 11.03 -7.51 17.33
C ASP A 20 11.57 -6.08 17.54
N ARG A 21 10.82 -5.24 18.25
CA ARG A 21 11.20 -3.85 18.55
C ARG A 21 12.47 -3.73 19.41
N PHE A 22 12.88 -4.81 20.06
CA PHE A 22 14.08 -4.91 20.90
C PHE A 22 15.24 -5.62 20.18
N GLY A 23 15.08 -5.99 18.90
CA GLY A 23 16.09 -6.71 18.13
C GLY A 23 16.14 -8.21 18.42
N LEU A 24 15.17 -8.77 19.14
CA LEU A 24 15.11 -10.18 19.47
C LEU A 24 14.51 -11.00 18.33
N PRO A 25 14.96 -12.25 18.14
CA PRO A 25 14.40 -13.13 17.13
C PRO A 25 12.94 -13.45 17.46
N LEU A 26 12.07 -13.25 16.46
CA LEU A 26 10.68 -13.69 16.56
C LEU A 26 10.62 -15.23 16.55
N PRO A 27 9.53 -15.84 17.06
CA PRO A 27 9.31 -17.27 16.96
C PRO A 27 9.51 -17.74 15.51
N PRO A 28 10.17 -18.89 15.27
CA PRO A 28 10.48 -19.35 13.91
C PRO A 28 9.23 -19.41 13.04
N ARG A 29 9.26 -18.67 11.93
CA ARG A 29 8.22 -18.70 10.91
C ARG A 29 8.71 -19.51 9.72
N LYS A 30 7.77 -20.06 8.95
CA LYS A 30 8.11 -20.67 7.65
C LYS A 30 8.80 -19.62 6.78
N PRO A 31 9.96 -19.92 6.16
CA PRO A 31 10.66 -18.96 5.31
C PRO A 31 9.77 -18.46 4.18
N GLU A 32 9.65 -17.14 4.04
CA GLU A 32 8.96 -16.53 2.90
C GLU A 32 9.93 -16.47 1.72
N LYS A 33 9.69 -17.30 0.70
CA LYS A 33 10.56 -17.41 -0.48
C LYS A 33 10.19 -16.41 -1.56
N ARG A 34 8.96 -15.90 -1.53
CA ARG A 34 8.44 -14.94 -2.52
C ARG A 34 9.01 -13.56 -2.27
N LYS A 35 9.12 -12.76 -3.32
CA LYS A 35 9.50 -11.36 -3.25
C LYS A 35 8.30 -10.49 -3.62
N PRO A 36 8.04 -9.39 -2.90
CA PRO A 36 6.96 -8.50 -3.28
C PRO A 36 7.36 -7.71 -4.53
N LEU A 37 6.49 -7.72 -5.55
CA LEU A 37 6.59 -6.84 -6.71
C LEU A 37 6.05 -5.45 -6.37
N LEU A 38 4.96 -5.41 -5.60
CA LEU A 38 4.33 -4.20 -5.12
C LEU A 38 4.01 -4.37 -3.64
N TRP A 39 4.36 -3.38 -2.83
CA TRP A 39 3.97 -3.35 -1.42
C TRP A 39 3.79 -1.92 -0.93
N LEU A 40 3.05 -1.78 0.15
CA LEU A 40 2.91 -0.55 0.91
C LEU A 40 3.95 -0.51 2.02
N ALA A 41 4.58 0.64 2.20
CA ALA A 41 5.54 0.92 3.27
C ALA A 41 5.18 2.22 4.00
N ARG A 42 5.45 2.27 5.30
CA ARG A 42 5.26 3.46 6.13
C ARG A 42 6.58 4.17 6.34
N ASP A 43 6.55 5.50 6.27
CA ASP A 43 7.62 6.39 6.76
C ASP A 43 6.96 7.49 7.59
N GLY A 44 7.01 7.32 8.92
CA GLY A 44 6.22 8.12 9.86
C GLY A 44 4.71 8.00 9.57
N ASN A 45 4.08 9.15 9.33
CA ASN A 45 2.66 9.28 9.04
C ASN A 45 2.31 9.05 7.56
N GLU A 46 3.30 8.96 6.68
CA GLU A 46 3.08 8.81 5.24
C GLU A 46 3.05 7.34 4.81
N LEU A 47 2.21 7.04 3.82
CA LEU A 47 2.13 5.72 3.18
C LEU A 47 2.68 5.80 1.76
N PHE A 48 3.56 4.87 1.43
CA PHE A 48 4.20 4.77 0.12
C PHE A 48 3.85 3.46 -0.56
N LEU A 49 3.57 3.50 -1.85
CA LEU A 49 3.56 2.35 -2.74
C LEU A 49 4.94 2.17 -3.35
N VAL A 50 5.58 1.04 -3.05
CA VAL A 50 6.92 0.71 -3.56
C VAL A 50 6.79 -0.15 -4.82
N ASN A 51 7.41 0.33 -5.91
CA ASN A 51 7.50 -0.41 -7.16
C ASN A 51 8.80 -1.24 -7.19
N ASN A 52 8.70 -2.54 -6.98
CA ASN A 52 9.81 -3.49 -7.12
C ASN A 52 9.55 -4.53 -8.22
N SER A 53 8.66 -4.19 -9.16
CA SER A 53 8.27 -5.08 -10.26
C SER A 53 9.37 -5.26 -11.32
N GLY A 54 10.40 -4.39 -11.31
CA GLY A 54 11.41 -4.35 -12.35
C GLY A 54 10.92 -3.70 -13.65
N GLU A 55 9.72 -3.11 -13.68
CA GLU A 55 9.20 -2.35 -14.82
C GLU A 55 8.73 -0.95 -14.42
N ILE A 56 8.55 -0.10 -15.44
CA ILE A 56 7.97 1.24 -15.28
C ILE A 56 6.45 1.07 -15.16
N ILE A 57 5.87 1.63 -14.10
CA ILE A 57 4.43 1.75 -13.98
C ILE A 57 4.01 3.06 -14.66
N ASN A 58 3.26 2.95 -15.75
CA ASN A 58 2.88 4.08 -16.59
C ASN A 58 1.98 5.07 -15.84
N LEU A 59 1.06 4.57 -15.02
CA LEU A 59 0.10 5.38 -14.27
C LEU A 59 -0.14 4.74 -12.90
N ILE A 60 -0.17 5.56 -11.86
CA ILE A 60 -0.64 5.21 -10.52
C ILE A 60 -1.62 6.27 -10.08
N ILE A 61 -2.82 5.86 -9.66
CA ILE A 61 -3.82 6.72 -9.03
C ILE A 61 -4.14 6.09 -7.67
N SER A 62 -4.10 6.87 -6.60
CA SER A 62 -4.52 6.42 -5.27
C SER A 62 -5.69 7.24 -4.78
N ASN A 63 -6.74 6.59 -4.31
CA ASN A 63 -7.90 7.23 -3.69
C ASN A 63 -8.02 6.76 -2.25
N THR A 64 -8.21 7.68 -1.33
CA THR A 64 -8.44 7.37 0.09
C THR A 64 -9.93 7.43 0.39
N GLY A 65 -10.42 6.43 1.12
CA GLY A 65 -11.78 6.39 1.63
C GLY A 65 -11.78 5.83 3.05
N GLY A 66 -12.75 6.21 3.86
CA GLY A 66 -12.86 5.72 5.22
C GLY A 66 -14.28 5.72 5.71
N PHE A 67 -14.51 5.06 6.84
CA PHE A 67 -15.75 5.22 7.58
C PHE A 67 -15.46 5.25 9.08
N THR A 68 -16.28 5.99 9.81
CA THR A 68 -16.35 5.91 11.27
C THR A 68 -17.62 5.17 11.67
N THR A 69 -17.54 4.43 12.77
CA THR A 69 -18.71 3.86 13.44
C THR A 69 -19.08 4.78 14.59
N ALA A 70 -19.98 5.74 14.35
CA ALA A 70 -20.58 6.55 15.41
C ALA A 70 -22.00 6.03 15.64
N ASP A 71 -22.22 5.37 16.78
CA ASP A 71 -23.52 4.96 17.33
C ASP A 71 -24.69 4.89 16.33
N ASN A 72 -24.65 3.85 15.48
CA ASN A 72 -25.70 3.44 14.54
C ASN A 72 -25.76 4.16 13.17
N ASP A 73 -24.78 5.01 12.84
CA ASP A 73 -24.63 5.58 11.49
C ASP A 73 -23.18 5.45 10.96
N TYR A 74 -23.05 5.12 9.67
CA TYR A 74 -21.77 5.07 8.97
C TYR A 74 -21.55 6.39 8.24
N LEU A 75 -20.60 7.21 8.70
CA LEU A 75 -20.18 8.40 7.95
C LEU A 75 -19.01 8.02 7.05
N THR A 76 -19.23 8.04 5.73
CA THR A 76 -18.16 7.86 4.74
C THR A 76 -17.32 9.13 4.67
N VAL A 77 -16.03 9.00 5.00
CA VAL A 77 -15.05 10.05 4.78
C VAL A 77 -14.49 9.84 3.38
N SER A 78 -14.81 10.76 2.46
CA SER A 78 -14.08 10.89 1.20
C SER A 78 -13.20 12.12 1.33
N GLU A 79 -11.93 11.92 1.66
CA GLU A 79 -10.97 13.02 1.59
C GLU A 79 -10.49 13.21 0.17
N GLY A 80 -10.30 14.49 -0.19
CA GLY A 80 -10.21 14.98 -1.56
C GLY A 80 -9.08 14.39 -2.40
N ASN A 81 -9.19 14.68 -3.72
CA ASN A 81 -8.26 14.42 -4.81
C ASN A 81 -7.04 13.57 -4.45
N GLY A 82 -7.17 12.27 -4.71
CA GLY A 82 -6.13 11.27 -4.64
C GLY A 82 -4.79 11.65 -5.31
N TYR A 83 -3.75 10.84 -5.09
CA TYR A 83 -2.48 11.07 -5.77
C TYR A 83 -2.50 10.46 -7.17
N GLU A 84 -1.90 11.15 -8.14
CA GLU A 84 -1.66 10.62 -9.48
C GLU A 84 -0.18 10.74 -9.84
N TYR A 85 0.43 9.66 -10.30
CA TYR A 85 1.81 9.62 -10.77
C TYR A 85 1.87 8.98 -12.14
N ASN A 86 2.80 9.46 -12.98
CA ASN A 86 3.06 8.90 -14.29
C ASN A 86 4.53 8.45 -14.36
N ASN A 87 4.79 7.35 -15.07
CA ASN A 87 6.12 6.80 -15.32
C ASN A 87 6.96 6.57 -14.04
N VAL A 88 6.39 5.84 -13.08
CA VAL A 88 7.09 5.48 -11.83
C VAL A 88 8.11 4.39 -12.13
N LEU A 89 9.39 4.66 -11.86
CA LEU A 89 10.48 3.76 -12.23
C LEU A 89 10.56 2.55 -11.29
N PRO A 90 11.22 1.46 -11.72
CA PRO A 90 11.59 0.38 -10.80
C PRO A 90 12.45 0.93 -9.66
N GLY A 91 12.12 0.53 -8.42
CA GLY A 91 12.77 0.99 -7.19
C GLY A 91 12.18 2.28 -6.61
N ASP A 92 11.32 3.00 -7.35
CA ASP A 92 10.64 4.17 -6.82
C ASP A 92 9.50 3.79 -5.87
N ALA A 93 9.37 4.58 -4.81
CA ALA A 93 8.25 4.55 -3.89
C ALA A 93 7.50 5.87 -3.96
N VAL A 94 6.21 5.83 -4.27
CA VAL A 94 5.37 7.03 -4.40
C VAL A 94 4.42 7.15 -3.22
N LYS A 95 4.25 8.37 -2.71
CA LYS A 95 3.30 8.63 -1.62
C LYS A 95 1.88 8.43 -2.12
N VAL A 96 1.12 7.56 -1.45
CA VAL A 96 -0.26 7.22 -1.81
C VAL A 96 -1.26 7.60 -0.74
N ASP A 97 -0.82 7.83 0.50
CA ASP A 97 -1.66 8.31 1.60
C ASP A 97 -0.85 9.05 2.67
N GLU A 98 -1.54 9.69 3.60
CA GLU A 98 -0.99 10.24 4.84
C GLU A 98 -2.02 10.13 5.95
N TYR A 99 -1.59 9.75 7.15
CA TYR A 99 -2.47 9.53 8.29
C TYR A 99 -2.08 10.40 9.47
N ASP A 100 -3.05 11.02 10.12
CA ASP A 100 -2.86 11.74 11.35
C ASP A 100 -2.81 10.76 12.53
N GLY A 101 -1.64 10.66 13.17
CA GLY A 101 -1.40 9.74 14.29
C GLY A 101 -2.19 10.02 15.57
N PHE A 102 -3.01 11.08 15.63
CA PHE A 102 -3.89 11.37 16.74
C PHE A 102 -5.37 11.26 16.34
N TYR A 103 -5.78 11.88 15.23
CA TYR A 103 -7.19 11.91 14.81
C TYR A 103 -7.64 10.62 14.12
N ASP A 104 -6.79 9.96 13.36
CA ASP A 104 -7.18 8.77 12.59
C ASP A 104 -7.28 7.49 13.43
N LEU A 105 -6.83 7.56 14.69
CA LEU A 105 -6.76 6.38 15.55
C LEU A 105 -8.10 5.70 15.74
N ASP A 106 -9.22 6.42 15.66
CA ASP A 106 -10.57 5.87 15.79
C ASP A 106 -11.28 5.61 14.46
N TYR A 107 -10.63 5.87 13.33
CA TYR A 107 -11.16 5.62 12.01
C TYR A 107 -10.67 4.29 11.44
N VAL A 108 -11.54 3.62 10.69
CA VAL A 108 -11.16 2.52 9.80
C VAL A 108 -10.98 3.11 8.41
N LEU A 109 -9.74 3.11 7.95
CA LEU A 109 -9.35 3.76 6.71
C LEU A 109 -8.97 2.71 5.66
N GLN A 110 -9.33 2.99 4.42
CA GLN A 110 -9.07 2.18 3.25
C GLN A 110 -8.46 3.03 2.14
N ILE A 111 -7.59 2.42 1.38
CA ILE A 111 -7.04 3.02 0.17
C ILE A 111 -7.37 2.14 -1.03
N THR A 112 -7.60 2.77 -2.17
CA THR A 112 -7.72 2.09 -3.46
C THR A 112 -6.61 2.58 -4.36
N ILE A 113 -5.86 1.66 -4.94
CA ILE A 113 -4.72 1.95 -5.82
C ILE A 113 -5.04 1.39 -7.19
N MET A 114 -5.20 2.28 -8.17
CA MET A 114 -5.29 1.90 -9.57
C MET A 114 -3.92 2.10 -10.20
N LEU A 115 -3.44 1.10 -10.94
CA LEU A 115 -2.20 1.22 -11.69
C LEU A 115 -2.33 0.67 -13.10
N GLN A 116 -1.48 1.18 -13.98
CA GLN A 116 -1.32 0.69 -15.35
C GLN A 116 0.16 0.47 -15.63
N SER A 117 0.50 -0.70 -16.13
CA SER A 117 1.85 -1.01 -16.62
C SER A 117 1.78 -1.92 -17.83
N THR A 118 2.91 -2.11 -18.50
CA THR A 118 2.98 -2.94 -19.70
C THR A 118 2.77 -4.42 -19.37
N LYS A 119 3.36 -4.95 -18.29
CA LYS A 119 3.23 -6.38 -17.96
C LYS A 119 2.09 -6.68 -16.98
N LEU A 120 1.85 -5.83 -15.98
CA LEU A 120 0.75 -6.06 -15.02
C LEU A 120 -0.61 -5.66 -15.61
N GLY A 121 -0.64 -4.94 -16.74
CA GLY A 121 -1.86 -4.41 -17.32
C GLY A 121 -2.47 -3.31 -16.46
N SER A 122 -3.79 -3.15 -16.56
CA SER A 122 -4.57 -2.19 -15.78
C SER A 122 -5.26 -2.90 -14.62
N ILE A 123 -4.72 -2.72 -13.41
CA ILE A 123 -5.27 -3.34 -12.19
C ILE A 123 -5.64 -2.31 -11.12
N GLU A 124 -6.72 -2.58 -10.42
CA GLU A 124 -7.17 -1.92 -9.20
C GLU A 124 -6.83 -2.85 -8.03
N ILE A 125 -6.19 -2.30 -7.01
CA ILE A 125 -5.74 -2.99 -5.81
C ILE A 125 -6.38 -2.32 -4.62
N ILE A 126 -7.04 -3.12 -3.78
CA ILE A 126 -7.70 -2.68 -2.55
C ILE A 126 -7.07 -3.47 -1.40
N PRO A 127 -6.15 -2.86 -0.63
CA PRO A 127 -5.63 -3.42 0.61
C PRO A 127 -6.73 -3.55 1.68
N PRO A 128 -6.50 -4.34 2.75
CA PRO A 128 -7.44 -4.38 3.86
C PRO A 128 -7.60 -3.00 4.49
N ALA A 129 -8.82 -2.67 4.92
CA ALA A 129 -9.07 -1.49 5.72
C ALA A 129 -8.56 -1.74 7.16
N GLU A 130 -7.87 -0.76 7.73
CA GLU A 130 -7.24 -0.90 9.05
C GLU A 130 -7.57 0.30 9.96
N LYS A 131 -7.69 0.02 11.26
CA LYS A 131 -7.89 1.06 12.29
C LYS A 131 -6.60 1.88 12.42
N GLY A 132 -6.68 3.21 12.30
CA GLY A 132 -5.50 4.09 12.32
C GLY A 132 -4.72 4.15 11.00
N GLY A 133 -5.30 3.64 9.90
CA GLY A 133 -4.68 3.65 8.58
C GLY A 133 -3.94 2.37 8.20
N VAL A 134 -3.76 2.17 6.91
CA VAL A 134 -3.17 0.93 6.35
C VAL A 134 -1.67 0.86 6.65
N GLY A 135 -1.21 -0.25 7.22
CA GLY A 135 0.20 -0.49 7.53
C GLY A 135 1.04 -0.98 6.35
N GLU A 136 2.23 -1.50 6.66
CA GLU A 136 3.07 -2.16 5.66
C GLU A 136 2.38 -3.46 5.18
N THR A 137 2.08 -3.53 3.88
CA THR A 137 1.28 -4.61 3.30
C THR A 137 1.82 -4.98 1.93
N VAL A 138 2.14 -6.26 1.71
CA VAL A 138 2.44 -6.74 0.37
C VAL A 138 1.16 -6.74 -0.45
N LEU A 139 1.19 -6.15 -1.64
CA LEU A 139 0.04 -6.07 -2.54
C LEU A 139 0.07 -7.20 -3.56
N LEU A 140 1.22 -7.42 -4.17
CA LEU A 140 1.44 -8.41 -5.22
C LEU A 140 2.80 -9.07 -5.06
N TRP A 141 2.82 -10.40 -5.08
CA TRP A 141 4.04 -11.22 -5.07
C TRP A 141 4.59 -11.45 -6.48
N ASP A 142 5.86 -11.83 -6.58
CA ASP A 142 6.52 -12.29 -7.81
C ASP A 142 5.89 -13.54 -8.42
N THR A 143 5.16 -14.31 -7.62
CA THR A 143 4.30 -15.42 -8.06
C THR A 143 2.98 -14.96 -8.69
N MET A 144 2.73 -13.65 -8.80
CA MET A 144 1.45 -13.04 -9.20
C MET A 144 0.28 -13.30 -8.23
N GLU A 145 0.56 -13.86 -7.06
CA GLU A 145 -0.42 -14.02 -5.99
C GLU A 145 -0.64 -12.68 -5.29
N SER A 146 -1.89 -12.40 -4.89
CA SER A 146 -2.18 -11.22 -4.10
C SER A 146 -1.64 -11.35 -2.66
N GLY A 147 -1.44 -10.19 -2.04
CA GLY A 147 -1.20 -10.09 -0.61
C GLY A 147 -2.32 -10.67 0.25
N LYS A 148 -2.01 -10.89 1.52
CA LYS A 148 -3.02 -11.34 2.50
C LYS A 148 -4.14 -10.31 2.60
N ASN A 149 -5.38 -10.74 2.36
CA ASN A 149 -6.58 -9.90 2.38
C ASN A 149 -6.57 -8.74 1.38
N VAL A 150 -5.69 -8.80 0.36
CA VAL A 150 -5.64 -7.82 -0.72
C VAL A 150 -6.53 -8.29 -1.85
N THR A 151 -7.42 -7.40 -2.31
CA THR A 151 -8.25 -7.64 -3.48
C THR A 151 -7.60 -6.99 -4.71
N ILE A 152 -7.45 -7.75 -5.80
CA ILE A 152 -6.97 -7.24 -7.08
C ILE A 152 -8.03 -7.50 -8.14
N LYS A 153 -8.36 -6.47 -8.92
CA LYS A 153 -9.34 -6.53 -10.02
C LYS A 153 -8.75 -5.88 -11.26
N ASN A 154 -9.20 -6.30 -12.44
CA ASN A 154 -8.91 -5.54 -13.65
C ASN A 154 -9.79 -4.29 -13.65
N TRP A 155 -9.19 -3.13 -13.90
CA TRP A 155 -9.96 -1.92 -14.15
C TRP A 155 -9.83 -1.53 -15.62
N LYS A 156 -10.95 -1.17 -16.22
CA LYS A 156 -11.00 -0.59 -17.56
C LYS A 156 -11.48 0.84 -17.39
N LYS A 157 -10.68 1.80 -17.83
CA LYS A 157 -11.15 3.18 -18.00
C LYS A 157 -12.21 3.13 -19.10
N SER A 158 -13.48 3.31 -18.71
CA SER A 158 -14.63 3.37 -19.63
C SER A 158 -14.54 4.57 -20.55
#